data_AF-A0A382PHE1-F1
#
_entry.id   AF-A0A382PHE1-F1
#
_cell.length_a   1.000
_cell.length_b   1.000
_cell.length_c   1.000
_cell.angle_alpha   90.00
_cell.angle_beta   90.00
_cell.angle_gamma   90.00
#
_symmetry.space_group_name_H-M   'P 1'
#
loop_
_entity.id
_entity.type
_entity.pdbx_description
1 polymer ?
#
loop_
_entity_poly.entity_id
_entity_poly.type
_entity_poly.pdbx_seq_one_letter_code
_entity_poly.pdbx_strand_id
1 'polypeptide(L)'
;MSNKDSSSNTFSYSQLNTFKTCPQQYRIIYIDGIRKEDESIEAFMGKRVHEVLEWLYNTENRKMPYITFDRLCQKYDDQWVANWHNNIHIADIKYKTDFYYSIGKRCLSNYYGHYGPNFEQIVKNTELALRFKVGDHIFRGVIDRLDHTGTGEWIVHDYKTTKHQKSQQQAINDIQLALYQIAVEQNFEQVKD
;
A
#
# COMPACT_ATOMS: atom_id res chain seq x y z
N MET A 1 -9.88 -26.61 34.23
CA MET A 1 -8.90 -25.54 34.04
C MET A 1 -7.94 -25.91 32.92
N SER A 2 -8.13 -25.34 31.73
CA SER A 2 -7.01 -24.92 30.88
C SER A 2 -7.52 -23.74 30.07
N ASN A 3 -7.10 -22.55 30.47
CA ASN A 3 -7.26 -21.32 29.71
C ASN A 3 -6.72 -21.56 28.29
N LYS A 4 -7.60 -21.57 27.28
CA LYS A 4 -7.17 -21.16 25.95
C LYS A 4 -7.13 -19.64 26.01
N ASP A 5 -5.94 -19.15 26.38
CA ASP A 5 -5.61 -17.74 26.32
C ASP A 5 -6.10 -17.15 25.01
N SER A 6 -6.75 -16.00 25.13
CA SER A 6 -7.20 -15.14 24.05
C SER A 6 -6.03 -14.80 23.12
N SER A 7 -5.83 -15.59 22.07
CA SER A 7 -5.10 -15.10 20.91
C SER A 7 -5.96 -13.98 20.34
N SER A 8 -5.57 -12.72 20.53
CA SER A 8 -6.30 -11.60 19.93
C SER A 8 -6.18 -11.76 18.41
N ASN A 9 -7.16 -12.41 17.78
CA ASN A 9 -7.14 -12.67 16.36
C ASN A 9 -7.15 -11.31 15.65
N THR A 10 -5.97 -10.93 15.16
CA THR A 10 -5.78 -9.67 14.46
C THR A 10 -6.06 -9.92 12.99
N PHE A 11 -7.00 -9.17 12.43
CA PHE A 11 -7.40 -9.26 11.03
C PHE A 11 -6.78 -8.12 10.21
N SER A 12 -6.81 -8.24 8.88
CA SER A 12 -6.45 -7.18 7.96
C SER A 12 -7.40 -7.18 6.77
N TYR A 13 -7.41 -6.09 5.99
CA TYR A 13 -8.17 -6.04 4.74
C TYR A 13 -7.80 -7.19 3.80
N SER A 14 -6.50 -7.48 3.61
CA SER A 14 -6.05 -8.57 2.74
C SER A 14 -6.55 -9.94 3.22
N GLN A 15 -6.63 -10.16 4.53
CA GLN A 15 -7.22 -11.37 5.12
C GLN A 15 -8.71 -11.48 4.79
N LEU A 16 -9.48 -10.41 4.99
CA LEU A 16 -10.91 -10.39 4.66
C LEU A 16 -11.15 -10.60 3.16
N ASN A 17 -10.39 -9.90 2.32
CA ASN A 17 -10.52 -10.03 0.86
C ASN A 17 -10.20 -11.47 0.41
N THR A 18 -9.16 -12.09 0.96
CA THR A 18 -8.83 -13.50 0.67
C THR A 18 -9.99 -14.42 1.04
N PHE A 19 -10.59 -14.25 2.22
CA PHE A 19 -11.74 -15.06 2.64
C PHE A 19 -12.96 -14.86 1.74
N LYS A 20 -13.26 -13.59 1.40
CA LYS A 20 -14.37 -13.24 0.50
C LYS A 20 -14.19 -13.83 -0.90
N THR A 21 -12.97 -13.83 -1.42
CA THR A 21 -12.67 -14.42 -2.74
C THR A 21 -12.68 -15.95 -2.70
N CYS A 22 -12.03 -16.57 -1.71
CA CYS A 22 -11.96 -18.01 -1.57
C CYS A 22 -11.68 -18.42 -0.11
N PRO A 23 -12.69 -18.92 0.62
CA PRO A 23 -12.53 -19.37 2.01
C PRO A 23 -11.46 -20.47 2.18
N GLN A 24 -11.34 -21.34 1.18
CA GLN A 24 -10.34 -22.40 1.17
C GLN A 24 -8.92 -21.83 1.06
N GLN A 25 -8.71 -20.81 0.23
CA GLN A 25 -7.43 -20.11 0.13
C GLN A 25 -7.08 -19.41 1.45
N TYR A 26 -8.08 -18.78 2.10
CA TYR A 26 -7.88 -18.18 3.42
C TYR A 26 -7.41 -19.23 4.44
N ARG A 27 -8.06 -20.40 4.49
CA ARG A 27 -7.66 -21.49 5.39
C ARG A 27 -6.22 -21.91 5.15
N ILE A 28 -5.85 -22.21 3.90
CA ILE A 28 -4.50 -22.65 3.54
C ILE A 28 -3.44 -21.63 3.98
N ILE A 29 -3.67 -20.35 3.72
CA ILE A 29 -2.67 -19.28 3.97
C ILE A 29 -2.60 -18.87 5.44
N TYR A 30 -3.74 -18.70 6.11
CA TYR A 30 -3.83 -18.04 7.42
C TYR A 30 -4.12 -19.01 8.58
N ILE A 31 -4.73 -20.17 8.32
CA ILE A 31 -5.00 -21.19 9.36
C ILE A 31 -3.95 -22.29 9.29
N ASP A 32 -3.72 -22.87 8.11
CA ASP A 32 -2.75 -23.95 7.91
C ASP A 32 -1.31 -23.41 7.82
N GLY A 33 -1.13 -22.10 7.63
CA GLY A 33 0.17 -21.43 7.60
C GLY A 33 1.00 -21.68 6.34
N ILE A 34 0.40 -22.24 5.29
CA ILE A 34 1.07 -22.62 4.05
C ILE A 34 1.12 -21.41 3.13
N ARG A 35 2.28 -20.75 3.07
CA ARG A 35 2.52 -19.57 2.24
C ARG A 35 3.42 -19.90 1.06
N LYS A 36 3.16 -19.26 -0.07
CA LYS A 36 4.11 -19.24 -1.20
C LYS A 36 5.26 -18.32 -0.83
N GLU A 37 6.48 -18.78 -1.07
CA GLU A 37 7.68 -17.93 -1.00
C GLU A 37 7.81 -17.04 -2.24
N ASP A 38 7.14 -17.43 -3.33
CA ASP A 38 7.15 -16.70 -4.58
C ASP A 38 6.23 -15.48 -4.55
N GLU A 39 6.66 -14.41 -5.21
CA GLU A 39 5.80 -13.28 -5.52
C GLU A 39 5.63 -13.09 -7.04
N SER A 40 4.50 -12.52 -7.45
CA SER A 40 4.31 -12.19 -8.86
C SER A 40 5.13 -10.95 -9.23
N ILE A 41 5.55 -10.86 -10.50
CA ILE A 41 6.25 -9.69 -11.02
C ILE A 41 5.44 -8.38 -10.86
N GLU A 42 4.10 -8.45 -10.90
CA GLU A 42 3.22 -7.32 -10.64
C GLU A 42 3.29 -6.86 -9.17
N ALA A 43 3.28 -7.82 -8.24
CA ALA A 43 3.42 -7.53 -6.82
C ALA A 43 4.80 -6.94 -6.50
N PHE A 44 5.85 -7.55 -7.06
CA PHE A 44 7.22 -7.04 -6.97
C PHE A 44 7.31 -5.60 -7.49
N MET A 45 6.87 -5.36 -8.73
CA MET A 45 6.87 -4.02 -9.34
C MET A 45 6.07 -3.01 -8.51
N GLY A 46 4.88 -3.40 -8.05
CA GLY A 46 4.04 -2.56 -7.21
C GLY A 46 4.74 -2.12 -5.94
N LYS A 47 5.40 -3.03 -5.23
CA LYS A 47 6.20 -2.71 -4.03
C LYS A 47 7.31 -1.71 -4.34
N ARG A 48 8.05 -1.90 -5.44
CA ARG A 48 9.11 -0.97 -5.87
C ARG A 48 8.56 0.44 -6.15
N VAL A 49 7.35 0.55 -6.71
CA VAL A 49 6.70 1.85 -6.90
C VAL A 49 6.32 2.49 -5.56
N HIS A 50 5.74 1.73 -4.62
CA HIS A 50 5.38 2.24 -3.29
C HIS A 50 6.62 2.72 -2.52
N GLU A 51 7.71 1.95 -2.53
CA GLU A 51 8.98 2.33 -1.88
C GLU A 51 9.58 3.62 -2.43
N VAL A 52 9.44 3.89 -3.73
CA VAL A 52 9.87 5.16 -4.32
C VAL A 52 8.99 6.31 -3.84
N LEU A 53 7.68 6.11 -3.72
CA LEU A 53 6.75 7.13 -3.21
C LEU A 53 6.94 7.38 -1.71
N GLU A 54 7.22 6.34 -0.92
CA GLU A 54 7.61 6.47 0.49
C GLU A 54 8.91 7.27 0.60
N TRP A 55 9.93 6.89 -0.18
CA TRP A 55 11.21 7.62 -0.23
C TRP A 55 11.00 9.08 -0.62
N LEU A 56 10.15 9.37 -1.61
CA LEU A 56 9.85 10.71 -2.08
C LEU A 56 9.38 11.63 -0.94
N TYR A 57 8.53 11.12 -0.05
CA TYR A 57 7.96 11.88 1.06
C TYR A 57 8.71 11.73 2.39
N ASN A 58 9.92 11.17 2.37
CA ASN A 58 10.75 11.17 3.56
C ASN A 58 11.13 12.60 4.01
N THR A 59 11.60 12.75 5.25
CA THR A 59 11.89 14.06 5.84
C THR A 59 13.00 14.84 5.14
N GLU A 60 13.95 14.17 4.49
CA GLU A 60 15.06 14.83 3.78
C GLU A 60 14.60 15.38 2.43
N ASN A 61 13.88 14.57 1.67
CA ASN A 61 13.37 14.91 0.35
C ASN A 61 12.30 16.00 0.40
N ARG A 62 11.45 16.01 1.43
CA ARG A 62 10.45 17.09 1.65
C ARG A 62 11.05 18.47 1.94
N LYS A 63 12.32 18.54 2.35
CA LYS A 63 13.02 19.82 2.54
C LYS A 63 13.57 20.38 1.24
N MET A 64 13.59 19.58 0.18
CA MET A 64 14.09 20.01 -1.11
C MET A 64 13.02 20.82 -1.84
N PRO A 65 13.39 21.93 -2.52
CA PRO A 65 12.43 22.76 -3.24
C PRO A 65 11.80 22.04 -4.45
N TYR A 66 12.51 21.06 -5.01
CA TYR A 66 12.03 20.21 -6.09
C TYR A 66 12.79 18.89 -6.13
N ILE A 67 12.19 17.88 -6.74
CA ILE A 67 12.81 16.60 -7.09
C ILE A 67 12.54 16.33 -8.56
N THR A 68 13.56 15.99 -9.34
CA THR A 68 13.42 15.72 -10.77
C THR A 68 12.89 14.32 -11.03
N PHE A 69 12.25 14.12 -12.19
CA PHE A 69 11.76 12.80 -12.60
C PHE A 69 12.90 11.79 -12.75
N ASP A 70 14.06 12.23 -13.22
CA ASP A 70 15.26 11.39 -13.31
C ASP A 70 15.68 10.84 -11.95
N ARG A 71 15.55 11.62 -10.88
CA ARG A 71 15.88 11.16 -9.53
C ARG A 71 14.89 10.12 -9.00
N LEU A 72 13.60 10.24 -9.33
CA LEU A 72 12.61 9.19 -9.05
C LEU A 72 12.94 7.91 -9.83
N CYS A 73 13.29 8.05 -11.12
CA CYS A 73 13.69 6.93 -11.95
C CYS A 73 14.94 6.24 -11.39
N GLN A 74 15.96 7.00 -11.00
CA GLN A 74 17.17 6.44 -10.41
C GLN A 74 16.84 5.67 -9.12
N LYS A 75 16.02 6.23 -8.23
CA LYS A 75 15.61 5.52 -7.01
C LYS A 75 14.88 4.21 -7.34
N TYR A 76 13.99 4.24 -8.33
CA TYR A 76 13.28 3.04 -8.79
C TYR A 76 14.25 1.98 -9.34
N ASP A 77 15.25 2.40 -10.11
CA ASP A 77 16.27 1.52 -10.68
C ASP A 77 17.09 0.85 -9.59
N ASP A 78 17.52 1.64 -8.60
CA ASP A 78 18.25 1.16 -7.43
C ASP A 78 17.41 0.13 -6.64
N GLN A 79 16.12 0.43 -6.37
CA GLN A 79 15.23 -0.49 -5.65
C GLN A 79 14.95 -1.76 -6.45
N TRP A 80 14.78 -1.64 -7.78
CA TRP A 80 14.54 -2.78 -8.66
C TRP A 80 15.70 -3.77 -8.60
N VAL A 81 16.94 -3.29 -8.76
CA VAL A 81 18.14 -4.14 -8.74
C VAL A 81 18.39 -4.70 -7.34
N ALA A 82 18.31 -3.86 -6.30
CA ALA A 82 18.62 -4.26 -4.94
C ALA A 82 17.71 -5.38 -4.39
N ASN A 83 16.45 -5.39 -4.81
CA ASN A 83 15.45 -6.34 -4.31
C ASN A 83 15.17 -7.50 -5.27
N TRP A 84 15.75 -7.53 -6.47
CA TRP A 84 15.51 -8.60 -7.43
C TRP A 84 15.91 -9.98 -6.89
N HIS A 85 15.07 -11.00 -7.07
CA HIS A 85 15.35 -12.37 -6.64
C HIS A 85 14.72 -13.42 -7.55
N ASN A 86 15.19 -14.67 -7.46
CA ASN A 86 14.78 -15.77 -8.34
C ASN A 86 13.35 -16.27 -8.10
N ASN A 87 12.78 -15.98 -6.93
CA ASN A 87 11.40 -16.35 -6.57
C ASN A 87 10.35 -15.37 -7.13
N ILE A 88 10.69 -14.54 -8.12
CA ILE A 88 9.74 -13.67 -8.83
C ILE A 88 9.21 -14.43 -10.05
N HIS A 89 7.89 -14.64 -10.09
CA HIS A 89 7.25 -15.37 -11.17
C HIS A 89 6.49 -14.46 -12.14
N ILE A 90 6.61 -14.75 -13.43
CA ILE A 90 5.87 -14.11 -14.52
C ILE A 90 4.87 -15.11 -15.09
N ALA A 91 3.58 -14.89 -14.87
CA ALA A 91 2.55 -15.85 -15.28
C ALA A 91 2.26 -15.85 -16.78
N ASP A 92 2.30 -14.68 -17.43
CA ASP A 92 2.10 -14.56 -18.87
C ASP A 92 3.45 -14.46 -19.58
N ILE A 93 3.83 -15.56 -20.23
CA ILE A 93 5.10 -15.72 -20.96
C ILE A 93 5.28 -14.72 -22.12
N LYS A 94 4.20 -14.03 -22.55
CA LYS A 94 4.29 -12.98 -23.57
C LYS A 94 5.00 -11.74 -23.05
N TYR A 95 4.95 -11.51 -21.74
CA TYR A 95 5.57 -10.37 -21.09
C TYR A 95 6.87 -10.77 -20.43
N LYS A 96 7.84 -9.87 -20.49
CA LYS A 96 9.16 -10.03 -19.85
C LYS A 96 9.32 -9.04 -18.73
N THR A 97 10.34 -9.24 -17.90
CA THR A 97 10.74 -8.35 -16.81
C THR A 97 10.74 -6.87 -17.23
N ASP A 98 11.33 -6.54 -18.38
CA ASP A 98 11.43 -5.16 -18.89
C ASP A 98 10.06 -4.50 -19.12
N PHE A 99 9.04 -5.29 -19.50
CA PHE A 99 7.69 -4.78 -19.68
C PHE A 99 7.12 -4.31 -18.33
N TYR A 100 7.23 -5.12 -17.28
CA TYR A 100 6.74 -4.75 -15.95
C TYR A 100 7.56 -3.61 -15.34
N TYR A 101 8.87 -3.63 -15.52
CA TYR A 101 9.74 -2.52 -15.15
C TYR A 101 9.27 -1.20 -15.78
N SER A 102 8.94 -1.21 -17.08
CA SER A 102 8.43 -0.03 -17.80
C SER A 102 7.06 0.44 -17.28
N ILE A 103 6.20 -0.49 -16.82
CA ILE A 103 4.92 -0.13 -16.19
C ILE A 103 5.17 0.66 -14.91
N GLY A 104 6.10 0.23 -14.06
CA GLY A 104 6.43 0.96 -12.83
C GLY A 104 6.97 2.36 -13.10
N LYS A 105 7.89 2.51 -14.08
CA LYS A 105 8.33 3.86 -14.51
C LYS A 105 7.18 4.71 -15.03
N ARG A 106 6.21 4.14 -15.75
CA ARG A 106 5.01 4.85 -16.19
C ARG A 106 4.11 5.26 -15.01
N CYS A 107 3.95 4.41 -13.99
CA CYS A 107 3.23 4.78 -12.77
C CYS A 107 3.88 6.00 -12.09
N LEU A 108 5.20 5.99 -11.95
CA LEU A 108 5.95 7.12 -11.39
C LEU A 108 5.87 8.37 -12.27
N SER A 109 5.89 8.21 -13.60
CA SER A 109 5.74 9.33 -14.55
C SER A 109 4.37 9.99 -14.41
N ASN A 110 3.30 9.20 -14.33
CA ASN A 110 1.94 9.72 -14.12
C ASN A 110 1.82 10.47 -12.78
N TYR A 111 2.39 9.90 -11.73
CA TYR A 111 2.42 10.53 -10.41
C TYR A 111 3.18 11.87 -10.44
N TYR A 112 4.37 11.86 -11.05
CA TYR A 112 5.20 13.04 -11.22
C TYR A 112 4.50 14.14 -12.02
N GLY A 113 3.82 13.78 -13.11
CA GLY A 113 3.09 14.75 -13.93
C GLY A 113 1.95 15.45 -13.19
N HIS A 114 1.41 14.84 -12.13
CA HIS A 114 0.32 15.40 -11.36
C HIS A 114 0.78 16.22 -10.14
N TYR A 115 1.85 15.79 -9.45
CA TYR A 115 2.28 16.40 -8.18
C TYR A 115 3.68 17.05 -8.22
N GLY A 116 4.49 16.70 -9.22
CA GLY A 116 5.86 17.17 -9.37
C GLY A 116 5.96 18.56 -10.02
N PRO A 117 7.15 19.17 -9.99
CA PRO A 117 8.37 18.68 -9.34
C PRO A 117 8.46 19.06 -7.85
N ASN A 118 7.54 19.87 -7.34
CA ASN A 118 7.61 20.48 -6.00
C ASN A 118 7.00 19.61 -4.88
N PHE A 119 6.02 18.75 -5.19
CA PHE A 119 5.40 17.82 -4.23
C PHE A 119 4.92 18.48 -2.92
N GLU A 120 4.10 19.53 -3.04
CA GLU A 120 3.67 20.40 -1.94
C GLU A 120 2.63 19.78 -0.98
N GLN A 121 2.39 18.46 -1.06
CA GLN A 121 1.38 17.77 -0.25
C GLN A 121 1.77 17.80 1.24
N ILE A 122 0.78 18.03 2.11
CA ILE A 122 0.99 18.14 3.56
C ILE A 122 0.98 16.73 4.18
N VAL A 123 1.99 15.95 3.80
CA VAL A 123 2.11 14.55 4.21
C VAL A 123 2.42 14.46 5.70
N LYS A 124 1.56 13.78 6.45
CA LYS A 124 1.75 13.53 7.89
C LYS A 124 2.57 12.26 8.12
N ASN A 125 2.21 11.16 7.45
CA ASN A 125 2.91 9.88 7.54
C ASN A 125 2.87 9.13 6.19
N THR A 126 3.84 8.26 5.97
CA THR A 126 3.87 7.24 4.91
C THR A 126 4.04 5.86 5.52
N GLU A 127 3.56 4.80 4.85
CA GLU A 127 3.61 3.41 5.33
C GLU A 127 3.14 3.27 6.80
N LEU A 128 2.06 3.98 7.14
CA LEU A 128 1.59 4.11 8.51
C LEU A 128 0.86 2.84 8.95
N ALA A 129 1.55 2.01 9.75
CA ALA A 129 0.97 0.85 10.38
C ALA A 129 0.09 1.23 11.58
N LEU A 130 -1.20 0.88 11.53
CA LEU A 130 -2.16 1.15 12.59
C LEU A 130 -2.81 -0.14 13.10
N ARG A 131 -3.24 -0.10 14.36
CA ARG A 131 -4.13 -1.10 14.96
C ARG A 131 -5.42 -0.41 15.42
N PHE A 132 -6.55 -1.05 15.18
CA PHE A 132 -7.86 -0.49 15.47
C PHE A 132 -8.87 -1.61 15.71
N LYS A 133 -10.06 -1.27 16.21
CA LYS A 133 -11.13 -2.24 16.48
C LYS A 133 -12.30 -2.06 15.54
N VAL A 134 -12.89 -3.17 15.12
CA VAL A 134 -14.18 -3.23 14.43
C VAL A 134 -15.04 -4.25 15.16
N GLY A 135 -16.04 -3.78 15.90
CA GLY A 135 -16.72 -4.61 16.91
C GLY A 135 -15.73 -5.15 17.94
N ASP A 136 -15.81 -6.45 18.22
CA ASP A 136 -14.93 -7.13 19.18
C ASP A 136 -13.60 -7.62 18.57
N HIS A 137 -13.34 -7.29 17.30
CA HIS A 137 -12.19 -7.78 16.57
C HIS A 137 -11.12 -6.70 16.38
N ILE A 138 -9.86 -7.09 16.55
CA ILE A 138 -8.72 -6.21 16.32
C ILE A 138 -8.32 -6.32 14.84
N PHE A 139 -8.11 -5.18 14.21
CA PHE A 139 -7.59 -5.07 12.86
C PHE A 139 -6.22 -4.40 12.85
N ARG A 140 -5.43 -4.73 11.83
CA ARG A 140 -4.22 -4.02 11.43
C ARG A 140 -4.32 -3.59 9.98
N GLY A 141 -3.81 -2.40 9.69
CA GLY A 141 -3.71 -1.84 8.35
C GLY A 141 -2.42 -1.07 8.18
N VAL A 142 -2.01 -0.87 6.93
CA VAL A 142 -0.88 -0.01 6.56
C VAL A 142 -1.41 0.98 5.53
N ILE A 143 -1.42 2.26 5.88
CA ILE A 143 -1.84 3.34 4.98
C ILE A 143 -0.61 3.82 4.22
N ASP A 144 -0.62 3.77 2.90
CA ASP A 144 0.53 4.15 2.07
C ASP A 144 0.95 5.61 2.32
N ARG A 145 -0.04 6.52 2.36
CA ARG A 145 0.17 7.93 2.73
C ARG A 145 -1.03 8.53 3.44
N LEU A 146 -0.77 9.24 4.52
CA LEU A 146 -1.76 10.00 5.29
C LEU A 146 -1.36 11.48 5.25
N ASP A 147 -2.24 12.33 4.74
CA ASP A 147 -2.06 13.78 4.71
C ASP A 147 -2.92 14.45 5.79
N HIS A 148 -2.46 15.56 6.34
CA HIS A 148 -3.23 16.34 7.33
C HIS A 148 -2.94 17.83 7.20
N THR A 149 -3.97 18.61 6.88
CA THR A 149 -3.86 20.06 6.60
C THR A 149 -3.68 20.93 7.84
N GLY A 150 -3.71 20.33 9.04
CA GLY A 150 -3.62 21.07 10.31
C GLY A 150 -4.96 21.62 10.82
N THR A 151 -5.97 21.73 9.95
CA THR A 151 -7.33 22.20 10.29
C THR A 151 -8.31 21.05 10.55
N GLY A 152 -7.80 19.85 10.84
CA GLY A 152 -8.59 18.67 11.22
C GLY A 152 -8.98 17.74 10.06
N GLU A 153 -8.60 18.09 8.82
CA GLU A 153 -8.93 17.27 7.65
C GLU A 153 -7.83 16.23 7.40
N TRP A 154 -8.22 14.96 7.39
CA TRP A 154 -7.34 13.82 7.15
C TRP A 154 -7.63 13.22 5.77
N ILE A 155 -6.59 13.04 4.96
CA ILE A 155 -6.74 12.44 3.63
C ILE A 155 -5.95 11.14 3.57
N VAL A 156 -6.66 10.04 3.37
CA VAL A 156 -6.08 8.71 3.21
C VAL A 156 -5.78 8.45 1.74
N HIS A 157 -4.54 8.09 1.45
CA HIS A 157 -4.11 7.65 0.13
C HIS A 157 -3.68 6.18 0.16
N ASP A 158 -4.21 5.42 -0.79
CA ASP A 158 -3.87 4.03 -1.09
C ASP A 158 -3.49 3.95 -2.56
N TYR A 159 -2.20 3.85 -2.84
CA TYR A 159 -1.66 3.83 -4.19
C TYR A 159 -1.96 2.49 -4.85
N LYS A 160 -2.31 2.53 -6.14
CA LYS A 160 -2.58 1.34 -6.93
C LYS A 160 -1.81 1.40 -8.25
N THR A 161 -1.08 0.33 -8.55
CA THR A 161 -0.34 0.13 -9.82
C THR A 161 -1.12 -0.74 -10.82
N THR A 162 -2.38 -1.04 -10.52
CA THR A 162 -3.24 -1.86 -11.38
C THR A 162 -3.59 -1.13 -12.67
N LYS A 163 -3.71 -1.88 -13.78
CA LYS A 163 -4.02 -1.36 -15.11
C LYS A 163 -5.31 -0.52 -15.18
N HIS A 164 -6.32 -0.92 -14.41
CA HIS A 164 -7.63 -0.28 -14.41
C HIS A 164 -7.81 0.55 -13.14
N GLN A 165 -8.21 1.80 -13.31
CA GLN A 165 -8.65 2.66 -12.22
C GLN A 165 -10.03 2.20 -11.73
N LYS A 166 -10.26 2.33 -10.43
CA LYS A 166 -11.60 2.15 -9.86
C LYS A 166 -12.52 3.25 -10.36
N SER A 167 -13.76 2.91 -10.68
CA SER A 167 -14.80 3.92 -10.84
C SER A 167 -15.10 4.59 -9.49
N GLN A 168 -15.71 5.78 -9.52
CA GLN A 168 -16.12 6.46 -8.31
C GLN A 168 -17.02 5.59 -7.43
N GLN A 169 -17.98 4.88 -8.04
CA GLN A 169 -18.86 3.95 -7.31
C GLN A 169 -18.08 2.80 -6.66
N GLN A 170 -17.05 2.27 -7.32
CA GLN A 170 -16.20 1.23 -6.74
C GLN A 170 -15.36 1.76 -5.57
N ALA A 171 -14.87 3.00 -5.66
CA ALA A 171 -14.10 3.65 -4.61
C ALA A 171 -14.96 3.93 -3.36
N ILE A 172 -16.19 4.41 -3.53
CA ILE A 172 -17.14 4.65 -2.42
C ILE A 172 -17.44 3.37 -1.65
N ASN A 173 -17.52 2.23 -2.34
CA ASN A 173 -17.83 0.93 -1.72
C ASN A 173 -16.58 0.13 -1.36
N ASP A 174 -15.42 0.79 -1.28
CA ASP A 174 -14.17 0.11 -0.96
C ASP A 174 -14.01 -0.08 0.55
N ILE A 175 -14.14 -1.33 0.98
CA ILE A 175 -13.96 -1.73 2.38
C ILE A 175 -12.54 -1.41 2.87
N GLN A 176 -11.52 -1.42 2.00
CA GLN A 176 -10.15 -1.06 2.41
C GLN A 176 -10.09 0.39 2.91
N LEU A 177 -10.70 1.32 2.15
CA LEU A 177 -10.73 2.73 2.51
C LEU A 177 -11.58 2.99 3.75
N ALA A 178 -12.74 2.33 3.87
CA ALA A 178 -13.58 2.42 5.07
C ALA A 178 -12.84 1.93 6.34
N LEU A 179 -12.08 0.84 6.22
CA LEU A 179 -11.25 0.35 7.34
C LEU A 179 -10.13 1.33 7.69
N TYR A 180 -9.51 1.98 6.71
CA TYR A 180 -8.48 3.00 6.94
C TYR A 180 -9.06 4.25 7.61
N GLN A 181 -10.26 4.67 7.24
CA GLN A 181 -10.96 5.76 7.93
C GLN A 181 -11.14 5.45 9.42
N ILE A 182 -11.71 4.27 9.75
CA ILE A 182 -11.87 3.84 11.15
C ILE A 182 -10.52 3.79 11.88
N ALA A 183 -9.47 3.35 11.19
CA ALA A 183 -8.12 3.31 11.75
C ALA A 183 -7.62 4.71 12.12
N VAL A 184 -7.83 5.70 11.26
CA VAL A 184 -7.43 7.10 11.51
C VAL A 184 -8.26 7.68 12.67
N GLU A 185 -9.58 7.54 12.66
CA GLU A 185 -10.48 8.03 13.72
C GLU A 185 -10.10 7.53 15.12
N GLN A 186 -9.74 6.25 15.24
CA GLN A 186 -9.39 5.66 16.54
C GLN A 186 -7.97 5.99 17.01
N ASN A 187 -7.05 6.32 16.09
CA ASN A 187 -5.65 6.57 16.41
C ASN A 187 -5.29 8.06 16.45
N PHE A 188 -6.16 8.95 15.95
CA PHE A 188 -5.95 10.39 15.94
C PHE A 188 -7.16 11.12 16.52
N GLU A 189 -6.95 11.87 17.60
CA GLU A 189 -7.99 12.48 18.46
C GLU A 189 -8.86 13.58 17.81
N GLN A 190 -8.81 13.79 16.49
CA GLN A 190 -9.42 14.95 15.82
C GLN A 190 -10.02 14.67 14.44
N VAL A 191 -10.52 13.47 14.16
CA VAL A 191 -11.35 13.28 12.96
C VAL A 191 -12.77 13.74 13.31
N LYS A 192 -13.19 14.88 12.77
CA LYS A 192 -14.62 15.27 12.75
C LYS A 192 -15.21 14.78 11.44
N ASP A 193 -16.34 14.08 11.53
CA ASP A 193 -17.18 13.66 10.39
C ASP A 193 -17.50 14.82 9.43
#